data_AF-A0A844FRP2-F1
#
_entry.id   AF-A0A844FRP2-F1
#
_cell.length_a   1.000
_cell.length_b   1.000
_cell.length_c   1.000
_cell.angle_alpha   90.00
_cell.angle_beta   90.00
_cell.angle_gamma   90.00
#
_symmetry.space_group_name_H-M   'P 1'
#
loop_
_entity.id
_entity.type
_entity.pdbx_description
1 polymer ?
#
loop_
_entity_poly.entity_id
_entity_poly.type
_entity_poly.pdbx_seq_one_letter_code
_entity_poly.pdbx_strand_id
1 'polypeptide(L)'
;MEEKKEILRLIKQYHQARNYLHYESLCYIPATTHLIKDGTPSSQGCYMNHRLEKKMRAERCIQVVEEAKEHIGEEYYTIIQQDFMFHSDKYWYLEYYSKATYYRKRKLAMQAFLGYMSLFLEFYDE
;
A
#
# COMPACT_ATOMS: atom_id res chain seq x y z
N MET A 1 -8.75 15.95 -10.80
CA MET A 1 -8.26 14.95 -11.79
C MET A 1 -6.91 14.41 -11.38
N GLU A 2 -5.98 15.28 -10.95
CA GLU A 2 -4.65 14.87 -10.50
C GLU A 2 -4.67 14.10 -9.17
N GLU A 3 -5.35 14.63 -8.14
CA GLU A 3 -5.48 13.96 -6.84
C GLU A 3 -5.97 12.51 -6.95
N LYS A 4 -6.98 12.26 -7.80
CA LYS A 4 -7.52 10.92 -8.04
C LYS A 4 -6.46 9.99 -8.64
N LYS A 5 -5.68 10.47 -9.61
CA LYS A 5 -4.64 9.66 -10.25
C LYS A 5 -3.55 9.31 -9.25
N GLU A 6 -3.15 10.26 -8.42
CA GLU A 6 -2.13 10.04 -7.41
C GLU A 6 -2.58 9.02 -6.36
N ILE A 7 -3.81 9.13 -5.85
CA ILE A 7 -4.36 8.11 -4.95
C ILE A 7 -4.36 6.74 -5.60
N LEU A 8 -4.78 6.62 -6.87
CA LEU A 8 -4.75 5.34 -7.58
C LEU A 8 -3.32 4.78 -7.73
N ARG A 9 -2.31 5.64 -7.92
CA ARG A 9 -0.90 5.24 -7.93
C ARG A 9 -0.47 4.67 -6.59
N LEU A 10 -0.79 5.36 -5.49
CA LEU A 10 -0.48 4.93 -4.12
C LEU A 10 -1.17 3.60 -3.78
N ILE A 11 -2.46 3.46 -4.11
CA ILE A 11 -3.20 2.23 -3.85
C ILE A 11 -2.69 1.06 -4.71
N LYS A 12 -2.22 1.32 -5.93
CA LYS A 12 -1.56 0.30 -6.74
C LYS A 12 -0.26 -0.18 -6.08
N GLN A 13 0.56 0.72 -5.55
CA GLN A 13 1.78 0.36 -4.82
C GLN A 13 1.45 -0.45 -3.56
N TYR A 14 0.42 -0.05 -2.81
CA TYR A 14 -0.09 -0.80 -1.65
C TYR A 14 -0.47 -2.24 -2.02
N HIS A 15 -1.28 -2.44 -3.07
CA HIS A 15 -1.66 -3.78 -3.51
C HIS A 15 -0.48 -4.60 -4.01
N GLN A 16 0.48 -3.97 -4.70
CA GLN A 16 1.73 -4.63 -5.11
C GLN A 16 2.55 -5.08 -3.90
N ALA A 17 2.69 -4.25 -2.87
CA ALA A 17 3.38 -4.59 -1.63
C ALA A 17 2.71 -5.76 -0.91
N ARG A 18 1.37 -5.73 -0.79
CA ARG A 18 0.60 -6.84 -0.19
C ARG A 18 0.79 -8.15 -0.93
N ASN A 19 0.67 -8.12 -2.26
CA ASN A 19 0.87 -9.30 -3.09
C ASN A 19 2.31 -9.81 -2.97
N TYR A 20 3.30 -8.92 -2.97
CA TYR A 20 4.70 -9.29 -2.80
C TYR A 20 4.94 -10.06 -1.50
N LEU A 21 4.48 -9.53 -0.36
CA LEU A 21 4.63 -10.21 0.94
C LEU A 21 3.83 -11.52 0.99
N HIS A 22 2.65 -11.56 0.37
CA HIS A 22 1.87 -12.78 0.28
C HIS A 22 2.63 -13.87 -0.48
N TYR A 23 3.14 -13.58 -1.68
CA TYR A 23 3.92 -14.56 -2.45
C TYR A 23 5.24 -14.94 -1.77
N GLU A 24 5.92 -13.99 -1.13
CA GLU A 24 7.15 -14.31 -0.39
C GLU A 24 6.88 -15.25 0.80
N SER A 25 5.71 -15.14 1.43
CA SER A 25 5.30 -16.08 2.48
C SER A 25 5.04 -17.50 1.95
N LEU A 26 4.49 -17.62 0.73
CA LEU A 26 4.20 -18.92 0.08
C LEU A 26 5.46 -19.59 -0.48
N CYS A 27 6.44 -18.81 -0.92
CA CYS A 27 7.72 -19.30 -1.44
C CYS A 27 8.73 -19.71 -0.35
N TYR A 28 8.28 -19.86 0.91
CA TYR A 28 9.12 -20.38 1.99
C TYR A 28 9.48 -21.84 1.72
N ILE A 29 10.68 -22.07 1.17
CA ILE A 29 11.31 -23.39 1.14
C ILE A 29 12.08 -23.52 2.46
N PRO A 30 11.73 -24.47 3.35
CA PRO A 30 12.53 -24.77 4.54
C PRO A 30 13.95 -25.08 4.10
N ALA A 31 14.95 -24.62 4.85
CA ALA A 31 16.38 -24.79 4.55
C ALA A 31 16.86 -26.25 4.67
N THR A 32 16.22 -27.17 3.97
CA THR A 32 16.59 -28.59 3.83
C THR A 32 16.68 -28.93 2.35
N THR A 33 17.57 -28.26 1.63
CA THR A 33 18.18 -28.80 0.42
C THR A 33 19.67 -28.48 0.44
N HIS A 34 20.43 -29.47 0.91
CA HIS A 34 21.87 -29.52 0.86
C HIS A 34 22.37 -29.53 -0.60
N LEU A 35 22.45 -28.37 -1.25
CA LEU A 35 23.22 -28.17 -2.49
C LEU A 35 23.74 -26.73 -2.54
N ILE A 36 24.68 -26.40 -1.65
CA ILE A 36 25.48 -25.17 -1.80
C ILE A 36 26.49 -25.46 -2.92
N LYS A 37 26.28 -24.88 -4.10
CA LYS A 37 27.37 -24.67 -5.06
C LYS A 37 28.15 -23.46 -4.57
N ASP A 38 29.45 -23.63 -4.35
CA ASP A 38 30.38 -22.59 -3.93
C ASP A 38 30.50 -21.49 -5.01
N GLY A 39 29.57 -20.55 -4.99
CA GLY A 39 29.68 -19.26 -5.69
C GLY A 39 30.38 -18.25 -4.79
N THR A 40 31.07 -17.29 -5.39
CA THR A 40 31.83 -16.24 -4.69
C THR A 40 30.98 -15.55 -3.61
N PRO A 41 31.42 -15.51 -2.34
CA PRO A 41 30.61 -15.11 -1.18
C PRO A 41 30.01 -13.69 -1.24
N SER A 42 30.61 -12.80 -2.04
CA SER A 42 30.20 -11.40 -2.13
C SER A 42 28.85 -11.19 -2.84
N SER A 43 28.46 -12.07 -3.76
CA SER A 43 27.23 -11.89 -4.55
C SER A 43 25.96 -12.35 -3.81
N GLN A 44 26.06 -13.38 -2.97
CA GLN A 44 24.93 -13.94 -2.24
C GLN A 44 24.50 -13.06 -1.06
N GLY A 45 25.45 -12.44 -0.36
CA GLY A 45 25.15 -11.46 0.71
C GLY A 45 24.44 -10.21 0.17
N CYS A 46 24.86 -9.72 -1.00
CA CYS A 46 24.21 -8.60 -1.69
C CYS A 46 22.76 -8.93 -2.09
N TYR A 47 22.52 -10.13 -2.63
CA TYR A 47 21.17 -10.60 -2.98
C TYR A 47 20.23 -10.69 -1.76
N MET A 48 20.72 -11.24 -0.65
CA MET A 48 19.92 -11.38 0.58
C MET A 48 19.59 -10.01 1.21
N ASN A 49 20.54 -9.08 1.19
CA ASN A 49 20.32 -7.70 1.65
C ASN A 49 19.28 -6.99 0.78
N HIS A 50 19.40 -7.07 -0.54
CA HIS A 50 18.44 -6.46 -1.46
C HIS A 50 17.01 -7.00 -1.27
N ARG A 51 16.89 -8.31 -1.03
CA ARG A 51 15.61 -8.97 -0.76
C ARG A 51 15.02 -8.51 0.58
N LEU A 52 15.84 -8.38 1.62
CA LEU A 52 15.42 -7.87 2.93
C LEU A 52 14.95 -6.42 2.84
N GLU A 53 15.71 -5.55 2.16
CA GLU A 53 15.36 -4.14 1.93
C GLU A 53 14.02 -4.01 1.22
N LYS A 54 13.81 -4.82 0.16
CA LYS A 54 12.55 -4.85 -0.58
C LYS A 54 11.38 -5.28 0.30
N LYS A 55 11.58 -6.29 1.16
CA LYS A 55 10.57 -6.73 2.13
C LYS A 55 10.22 -5.63 3.12
N MET A 56 11.21 -4.99 3.73
CA MET A 56 11.01 -3.88 4.67
C MET A 56 10.28 -2.71 4.01
N ARG A 57 10.61 -2.39 2.76
CA ARG A 57 9.94 -1.33 1.98
C ARG A 57 8.47 -1.67 1.72
N ALA A 58 8.15 -2.93 1.44
CA ALA A 58 6.78 -3.39 1.26
C ALA A 58 5.98 -3.35 2.57
N GLU A 59 6.57 -3.81 3.68
CA GLU A 59 5.96 -3.74 5.02
C GLU A 59 5.65 -2.29 5.41
N ARG A 60 6.61 -1.38 5.24
CA ARG A 60 6.41 0.05 5.49
C ARG A 60 5.28 0.65 4.63
N CYS A 61 5.22 0.30 3.35
CA CYS A 61 4.17 0.79 2.45
C CYS A 61 2.77 0.40 2.95
N ILE A 62 2.62 -0.85 3.38
CA ILE A 62 1.35 -1.36 3.92
C ILE A 62 1.01 -0.65 5.23
N GLN A 63 1.98 -0.59 6.15
CA GLN A 63 1.80 0.02 7.46
C GLN A 63 1.30 1.47 7.36
N VAL A 64 1.96 2.31 6.54
CA VAL A 64 1.57 3.72 6.36
C VAL A 64 0.13 3.82 5.85
N VAL A 65 -0.24 3.01 4.85
CA VAL A 65 -1.60 3.06 4.29
C VAL A 65 -2.67 2.58 5.30
N GLU A 66 -2.32 1.68 6.22
CA GLU A 66 -3.23 1.21 7.27
C GLU A 66 -3.32 2.22 8.42
N GLU A 67 -2.21 2.83 8.82
CA GLU A 67 -2.15 3.91 9.83
C GLU A 67 -2.89 5.17 9.40
N ALA A 68 -3.09 5.37 8.09
CA ALA A 68 -3.91 6.47 7.58
C ALA A 68 -5.31 6.48 8.21
N LYS A 69 -5.88 5.31 8.58
CA LYS A 69 -7.19 5.22 9.23
C LYS A 69 -7.25 6.05 10.52
N GLU A 70 -6.22 5.94 11.36
CA GLU A 70 -6.15 6.64 12.65
C GLU A 70 -5.96 8.15 12.47
N HIS A 71 -5.26 8.56 11.41
CA HIS A 71 -4.88 9.95 11.18
C HIS A 71 -5.96 10.77 10.48
N ILE A 72 -6.61 10.20 9.45
CA ILE A 72 -7.66 10.93 8.69
C ILE A 72 -9.06 10.68 9.23
N GLY A 73 -9.21 9.72 10.14
CA GLY A 73 -10.47 9.30 10.72
C GLY A 73 -11.21 8.25 9.90
N GLU A 74 -12.00 7.44 10.61
CA GLU A 74 -12.68 6.26 10.05
C GLU A 74 -13.63 6.60 8.89
N GLU A 75 -14.37 7.71 8.98
CA GLU A 75 -15.31 8.13 7.94
C GLU A 75 -14.60 8.39 6.61
N TYR A 76 -13.50 9.16 6.64
CA TYR A 76 -12.74 9.48 5.44
C TYR A 76 -11.98 8.27 4.91
N TYR A 77 -11.41 7.46 5.80
CA TYR A 77 -10.74 6.24 5.41
C TYR A 77 -11.70 5.24 4.73
N THR A 78 -12.93 5.11 5.23
CA THR A 78 -13.97 4.28 4.60
C THR A 78 -14.24 4.72 3.17
N ILE A 79 -14.33 6.03 2.93
CA ILE A 79 -14.51 6.55 1.56
C ILE A 79 -13.31 6.16 0.69
N ILE A 80 -12.06 6.29 1.19
CA ILE A 80 -10.87 5.89 0.44
C ILE A 80 -10.88 4.39 0.12
N GLN A 81 -11.24 3.56 1.10
CA GLN A 81 -11.32 2.12 0.92
C GLN A 81 -12.32 1.73 -0.16
N GLN A 82 -13.56 2.22 -0.05
CA GLN A 82 -14.64 1.87 -0.97
C GLN A 82 -14.44 2.44 -2.38
N ASP A 83 -13.84 3.62 -2.52
CA ASP A 83 -13.68 4.23 -3.85
C ASP A 83 -12.40 3.83 -4.59
N PHE A 84 -11.35 3.44 -3.87
CA PHE A 84 -10.02 3.28 -4.44
C PHE A 84 -9.38 1.94 -4.13
N MET A 85 -9.61 1.36 -2.95
CA MET A 85 -8.98 0.09 -2.56
C MET A 85 -9.79 -1.13 -2.98
N PHE A 86 -11.11 -1.03 -2.91
CA PHE A 86 -12.04 -2.13 -3.19
C PHE A 86 -12.74 -1.94 -4.53
N HIS A 87 -13.12 -3.06 -5.15
CA HIS A 87 -13.96 -3.08 -6.35
C HIS A 87 -15.44 -3.03 -5.98
N SER A 88 -15.80 -2.06 -5.13
CA SER A 88 -17.14 -1.88 -4.57
C SER A 88 -18.12 -1.33 -5.60
N ASP A 89 -19.42 -1.47 -5.31
CA ASP A 89 -20.48 -0.81 -6.07
C ASP A 89 -20.22 0.71 -6.11
N LYS A 90 -20.28 1.29 -7.31
CA LYS A 90 -20.14 2.73 -7.55
C LYS A 90 -21.12 3.58 -6.73
N TYR A 91 -22.23 3.01 -6.27
CA TYR A 91 -23.30 3.67 -5.55
C TYR A 91 -23.39 3.27 -4.06
N TRP A 92 -22.35 2.63 -3.50
CA TRP A 92 -22.28 2.22 -2.09
C TRP A 92 -22.66 3.34 -1.10
N TYR A 93 -22.36 4.60 -1.45
CA TYR A 93 -22.60 5.76 -0.59
C TYR A 93 -24.09 6.11 -0.41
N LEU A 94 -24.99 5.61 -1.26
CA LEU A 94 -26.42 5.96 -1.21
C LEU A 94 -27.11 5.45 0.05
N GLU A 95 -26.54 4.45 0.72
CA GLU A 95 -27.05 3.93 1.99
C GLU A 95 -26.77 4.88 3.17
N TYR A 96 -25.76 5.75 3.06
CA TYR A 96 -25.25 6.55 4.18
C TYR A 96 -25.34 8.06 3.94
N TYR A 97 -25.28 8.50 2.68
CA TYR A 97 -25.13 9.90 2.32
C TYR A 97 -26.04 10.30 1.17
N SER A 98 -26.53 11.53 1.22
CA SER A 98 -27.00 12.19 0.00
C SER A 98 -25.86 12.35 -1.00
N LYS A 99 -26.17 12.40 -2.29
CA LYS A 99 -25.19 12.60 -3.37
C LYS A 99 -24.31 13.84 -3.13
N ALA A 100 -24.91 14.98 -2.76
CA ALA A 100 -24.16 16.21 -2.53
C ALA A 100 -23.22 16.10 -1.32
N THR A 101 -23.71 15.51 -0.22
CA THR A 101 -22.90 15.25 0.98
C THR A 101 -21.72 14.35 0.65
N TYR A 102 -21.97 13.29 -0.11
CA TYR A 102 -20.96 12.32 -0.50
C TYR A 102 -19.82 12.97 -1.28
N TYR A 103 -20.11 13.70 -2.36
CA TYR A 103 -19.04 14.29 -3.17
C TYR A 103 -18.21 15.33 -2.41
N ARG A 104 -18.83 16.06 -1.47
CA ARG A 104 -18.10 16.96 -0.56
C ARG A 104 -17.16 16.18 0.36
N LYS A 105 -17.67 15.14 1.03
CA LYS A 105 -16.86 14.30 1.94
C LYS A 105 -15.76 13.56 1.19
N ARG A 106 -16.05 13.05 -0.01
CA ARG A 106 -15.06 12.40 -0.88
C ARG A 106 -13.90 13.32 -1.22
N LYS A 107 -14.17 14.58 -1.59
CA LYS A 107 -13.11 15.55 -1.85
C LYS A 107 -12.23 15.76 -0.61
N LEU A 108 -12.85 15.95 0.56
CA LEU A 108 -12.12 16.13 1.83
C LEU A 108 -11.30 14.89 2.21
N ALA A 109 -11.87 13.70 2.04
CA ALA A 109 -11.18 12.43 2.29
C ALA A 109 -9.96 12.26 1.40
N MET A 110 -10.09 12.57 0.10
CA MET A 110 -8.96 12.53 -0.84
C MET A 110 -7.85 13.51 -0.44
N GLN A 111 -8.20 14.73 -0.04
CA GLN A 111 -7.24 15.74 0.40
C GLN A 111 -6.54 15.35 1.71
N ALA A 112 -7.30 14.84 2.68
CA ALA A 112 -6.75 14.36 3.96
C ALA A 112 -5.80 13.17 3.75
N PHE A 113 -6.20 12.21 2.92
CA PHE A 113 -5.37 11.04 2.60
C PHE A 113 -4.07 11.46 1.91
N LEU A 114 -4.13 12.30 0.87
CA LEU A 114 -2.91 12.77 0.19
C LEU A 114 -2.02 13.61 1.11
N GLY A 115 -2.60 14.46 1.96
CA GLY A 115 -1.84 15.25 2.93
C GLY A 115 -1.13 14.38 3.97
N TYR A 116 -1.75 13.29 4.40
CA TYR A 116 -1.08 12.30 5.26
C TYR A 116 0.02 11.56 4.50
N MET A 117 -0.28 11.04 3.30
CA MET A 117 0.68 10.27 2.50
C MET A 117 1.91 11.09 2.09
N SER A 118 1.77 12.40 1.88
CA SER A 118 2.91 13.27 1.53
C SER A 118 4.01 13.30 2.60
N LEU A 119 3.68 13.02 3.87
CA LEU A 119 4.67 12.90 4.94
C LEU A 119 5.60 11.69 4.77
N PHE A 120 5.20 10.74 3.92
CA PHE A 120 5.90 9.47 3.70
C PHE A 120 6.40 9.30 2.26
N LEU A 121 5.95 10.16 1.32
CA LEU A 121 6.32 10.08 -0.10
C LEU A 121 7.75 10.56 -0.39
N GLU A 122 8.32 11.41 0.46
CA GLU A 122 9.72 11.85 0.35
C GLU A 122 10.74 10.70 0.54
N PHE A 123 10.30 9.53 0.99
CA PHE A 123 11.16 8.36 1.22
C PHE A 123 11.19 7.34 0.06
N TYR A 124 10.46 7.59 -1.03
CA TYR A 124 10.33 6.63 -2.16
C TYR A 124 10.99 7.08 -3.47
N ASP A 125 11.53 8.30 -3.53
CA ASP A 125 12.29 8.84 -4.67
C ASP A 125 13.80 8.57 -4.51
N GLU A 126 14.19 7.29 -4.41
CA GLU A 126 15.57 6.80 -4.64
C GLU A 126 15.57 5.46 -5.40
#